data_AF-A0A1J1GXY8-F1
#
_entry.id   AF-A0A1J1GXY8-F1
#
_cell.length_a   1.000
_cell.length_b   1.000
_cell.length_c   1.000
_cell.angle_alpha   90.00
_cell.angle_beta   90.00
_cell.angle_gamma   90.00
#
_symmetry.space_group_name_H-M   'P 1'
#
loop_
_entity.id
_entity.type
_entity.pdbx_description
1 polymer ?
#
loop_
_entity_poly.entity_id
_entity_poly.type
_entity_poly.pdbx_seq_one_letter_code
_entity_poly.pdbx_strand_id
1 'polypeptide(L)'
;KICILKKKKKKKPYRSSRIIILSDNNQDGIVFLYEYNVHYDPYPTKTYLCRLRNINQTAALCESVDIYYLDKRLYFSSYDFISEKNDQPLKHLKNPNHKIIKSKYKDLFIKEHSCHHIKTRYISRRSCMYAICEKKNEDYMLCSDANYSGKLIFLDDYNLINRKFIYLPEGCLKIDSNFACNAYFCEINAKDKFFPCDHKEISAIKDVMPYARRSEVMPIEQQIVHHEDNLSASALSAMTLMPFLIIFVFFWCYIYKYFKKRRRRKIY
;
A
#
# COMPACT_ATOMS: atom_id res chain seq x y z
N LYS A 1 9.94 -2.24 -4.02
CA LYS A 1 9.75 -2.51 -5.47
C LYS A 1 8.60 -3.48 -5.63
N ILE A 2 7.70 -3.31 -6.60
CA ILE A 2 6.69 -4.34 -6.87
C ILE A 2 7.31 -5.43 -7.73
N CYS A 3 7.18 -6.67 -7.30
CA CYS A 3 7.45 -7.82 -8.14
C CYS A 3 6.12 -8.41 -8.59
N ILE A 4 5.92 -8.47 -9.90
CA ILE A 4 4.80 -9.17 -10.52
C ILE A 4 5.32 -10.50 -11.06
N LEU A 5 4.75 -11.60 -10.59
CA LEU A 5 5.09 -12.93 -11.05
C LEU A 5 4.24 -13.27 -12.28
N LYS A 6 4.82 -13.13 -13.47
CA LYS A 6 4.25 -13.69 -14.70
C LYS A 6 4.69 -15.16 -14.80
N LYS A 7 3.74 -16.11 -14.92
CA LYS A 7 4.04 -17.51 -15.26
C LYS A 7 4.73 -17.56 -16.63
N LYS A 8 6.06 -17.51 -16.66
CA LYS A 8 6.88 -17.84 -17.83
C LYS A 8 8.00 -18.78 -17.42
N LYS A 9 7.86 -20.05 -17.81
CA LYS A 9 8.92 -21.05 -17.77
C LYS A 9 10.00 -20.66 -18.79
N LYS A 10 11.15 -20.16 -18.33
CA LYS A 10 12.44 -20.28 -19.02
C LYS A 10 13.56 -19.99 -18.03
N LYS A 11 14.22 -21.04 -17.54
CA LYS A 11 15.51 -20.94 -16.84
C LYS A 11 16.54 -20.47 -17.88
N LYS A 12 17.06 -19.26 -17.75
CA LYS A 12 18.20 -18.75 -18.52
C LYS A 12 19.47 -18.76 -17.65
N PRO A 13 20.67 -18.84 -18.26
CA PRO A 13 21.92 -18.99 -17.54
C PRO A 13 22.27 -17.75 -16.70
N TYR A 14 23.24 -17.94 -15.80
CA TYR A 14 23.73 -17.11 -14.67
C TYR A 14 23.88 -15.58 -14.90
N ARG A 15 23.78 -15.09 -16.14
CA ARG A 15 23.97 -13.68 -16.51
C ARG A 15 22.68 -12.85 -16.57
N SER A 16 21.50 -13.42 -16.33
CA SER A 16 20.24 -12.66 -16.32
C SER A 16 19.62 -12.58 -14.93
N SER A 17 18.73 -11.60 -14.73
CA SER A 17 17.87 -11.54 -13.53
C SER A 17 17.28 -12.91 -13.18
N ARG A 18 17.36 -13.31 -11.91
CA ARG A 18 16.94 -14.65 -11.44
C ARG A 18 16.10 -14.59 -10.17
N ILE A 19 15.34 -15.65 -9.94
CA ILE A 19 14.56 -15.85 -8.72
C ILE A 19 15.16 -17.03 -7.97
N ILE A 20 15.47 -16.83 -6.69
CA ILE A 20 15.96 -17.86 -5.77
C ILE A 20 14.88 -18.09 -4.73
N ILE A 21 14.30 -19.28 -4.69
CA ILE A 21 13.25 -19.63 -3.73
C ILE A 21 13.94 -20.00 -2.41
N LEU A 22 13.58 -19.29 -1.33
CA LEU A 22 14.10 -19.52 0.01
C LEU A 22 13.18 -20.42 0.85
N SER A 23 11.88 -20.32 0.60
CA SER A 23 10.86 -21.16 1.23
C SER A 23 9.69 -21.30 0.26
N ASP A 24 9.20 -22.53 0.07
CA ASP A 24 8.04 -22.87 -0.76
C ASP A 24 7.05 -23.71 0.04
N ASN A 25 6.51 -23.12 1.10
CA ASN A 25 5.49 -23.76 1.92
C ASN A 25 4.17 -23.00 1.76
N ASN A 26 3.12 -23.68 1.31
CA ASN A 26 1.79 -23.09 1.20
C ASN A 26 1.19 -22.67 2.56
N GLN A 27 1.77 -23.09 3.69
CA GLN A 27 1.37 -22.64 5.02
C GLN A 27 2.04 -21.32 5.45
N ASP A 28 3.33 -21.14 5.16
CA ASP A 28 4.12 -19.94 5.53
C ASP A 28 4.13 -18.86 4.44
N GLY A 29 3.73 -19.23 3.23
CA GLY A 29 3.92 -18.47 2.00
C GLY A 29 5.24 -18.80 1.30
N ILE A 30 5.35 -18.30 0.07
CA ILE A 30 6.52 -18.47 -0.79
C ILE A 30 7.44 -17.27 -0.57
N VAL A 31 8.63 -17.48 -0.02
CA VAL A 31 9.65 -16.45 0.17
C VAL A 31 10.75 -16.65 -0.86
N PHE A 32 11.13 -15.59 -1.55
CA PHE A 32 12.15 -15.66 -2.60
C PHE A 32 12.97 -14.38 -2.70
N LEU A 33 14.21 -14.53 -3.17
CA LEU A 33 15.04 -13.42 -3.62
C LEU A 33 14.83 -13.23 -5.11
N TYR A 34 14.59 -11.98 -5.50
CA TYR A 34 14.68 -11.54 -6.88
C TYR A 34 15.97 -10.77 -7.08
N GLU A 35 16.91 -11.39 -7.77
CA GLU A 35 18.15 -10.76 -8.19
C GLU A 35 17.95 -10.09 -9.54
N TYR A 36 18.06 -8.76 -9.55
CA TYR A 36 17.91 -7.93 -10.72
C TYR A 36 19.28 -7.66 -11.34
N ASN A 37 19.47 -8.17 -12.55
CA ASN A 37 20.70 -8.02 -13.33
C ASN A 37 20.32 -7.75 -14.79
N VAL A 38 20.41 -6.48 -15.21
CA VAL A 38 20.08 -6.02 -16.57
C VAL A 38 21.31 -5.91 -17.45
N HIS A 39 22.47 -5.69 -16.84
CA HIS A 39 23.73 -5.44 -17.55
C HIS A 39 24.55 -6.72 -17.77
N TYR A 40 24.01 -7.88 -17.40
CA TYR A 40 24.68 -9.18 -17.52
C TYR A 40 26.02 -9.25 -16.75
N ASP A 41 26.11 -8.48 -15.68
CA ASP A 41 27.29 -8.41 -14.81
C ASP A 41 27.49 -9.73 -14.05
N PRO A 42 28.70 -10.02 -13.54
CA PRO A 42 28.96 -11.20 -12.72
C PRO A 42 28.14 -11.24 -11.42
N TYR A 43 27.73 -10.06 -10.92
CA TYR A 43 26.97 -9.87 -9.70
C TYR A 43 25.65 -9.13 -9.98
N PRO A 44 24.57 -9.43 -9.24
CA PRO A 44 23.31 -8.74 -9.45
C PRO A 44 23.41 -7.26 -9.06
N THR A 45 22.86 -6.37 -9.88
CA THR A 45 22.83 -4.93 -9.62
C THR A 45 22.02 -4.60 -8.36
N LYS A 46 20.91 -5.31 -8.15
CA LYS A 46 20.07 -5.17 -6.94
C LYS A 46 19.45 -6.50 -6.57
N THR A 47 19.34 -6.77 -5.29
CA THR A 47 18.63 -7.94 -4.77
C THR A 47 17.40 -7.48 -3.99
N TYR A 48 16.28 -8.17 -4.18
CA TYR A 48 15.02 -7.87 -3.50
C TYR A 48 14.51 -9.10 -2.78
N LEU A 49 14.10 -8.95 -1.52
CA LEU A 49 13.41 -10.00 -0.78
C LEU A 49 11.90 -9.84 -0.96
N CYS A 50 11.25 -10.92 -1.38
CA CYS A 50 9.83 -10.96 -1.69
C CYS A 50 9.15 -12.09 -0.94
N ARG A 51 7.87 -11.92 -0.65
CA ARG A 51 6.98 -12.99 -0.17
C ARG A 51 5.67 -12.96 -0.93
N LEU A 52 5.11 -14.12 -1.20
CA LEU A 52 3.72 -14.32 -1.61
C LEU A 52 3.01 -15.18 -0.58
N ARG A 53 1.75 -14.90 -0.31
CA ARG A 53 0.89 -15.73 0.53
C ARG A 53 0.67 -17.11 -0.08
N ASN A 54 0.42 -17.16 -1.38
CA ASN A 54 0.20 -18.40 -2.14
C ASN A 54 0.63 -18.23 -3.61
N ILE A 55 0.70 -19.34 -4.35
CA ILE A 55 1.13 -19.35 -5.76
C ILE A 55 0.16 -18.64 -6.73
N ASN A 56 -1.09 -18.43 -6.32
CA ASN A 56 -2.09 -17.75 -7.13
C ASN A 56 -2.01 -16.22 -6.98
N GLN A 57 -1.29 -15.73 -5.97
CA GLN A 57 -1.06 -14.31 -5.79
C GLN A 57 -0.16 -13.76 -6.88
N THR A 58 -0.62 -12.71 -7.56
CA THR A 58 0.03 -12.18 -8.77
C THR A 58 1.12 -11.15 -8.50
N ALA A 59 1.06 -10.47 -7.34
CA ALA A 59 1.96 -9.37 -7.03
C ALA A 59 2.39 -9.35 -5.55
N ALA A 60 3.58 -8.84 -5.30
CA ALA A 60 4.14 -8.60 -3.98
C ALA A 60 4.92 -7.28 -3.93
N LEU A 61 4.93 -6.63 -2.77
CA LEU A 61 5.81 -5.51 -2.45
C LEU A 61 7.09 -6.06 -1.82
N CYS A 62 8.18 -5.98 -2.57
CA CYS A 62 9.48 -6.47 -2.14
C CYS A 62 10.36 -5.33 -1.65
N GLU A 63 11.25 -5.64 -0.72
CA GLU A 63 12.23 -4.71 -0.20
C GLU A 63 13.62 -5.02 -0.74
N SER A 64 14.43 -3.98 -0.96
CA SER A 64 15.82 -4.17 -1.37
C SER A 64 16.64 -4.74 -0.22
N VAL A 65 17.44 -5.75 -0.52
CA VAL A 65 18.42 -6.31 0.41
C VAL A 65 19.75 -5.63 0.15
N ASP A 66 20.37 -5.10 1.20
CA ASP A 66 21.74 -4.61 1.13
C ASP A 66 22.68 -5.78 0.79
N ILE A 67 23.62 -5.53 -0.12
CA ILE A 67 24.61 -6.53 -0.53
C ILE A 67 25.43 -7.04 0.67
N TYR A 68 25.66 -6.20 1.68
CA TYR A 68 26.38 -6.56 2.92
C TYR A 68 25.57 -7.46 3.86
N TYR A 69 24.29 -7.69 3.57
CA TYR A 69 23.43 -8.60 4.32
C TYR A 69 23.34 -9.98 3.67
N LEU A 70 23.85 -10.14 2.44
CA LEU A 70 23.98 -11.45 1.81
C LEU A 70 24.88 -12.34 2.67
N ASP A 71 24.54 -13.63 2.75
CA ASP A 71 25.15 -14.65 3.62
C ASP A 71 24.91 -14.50 5.13
N LYS A 72 24.17 -13.47 5.56
CA LYS A 72 23.73 -13.34 6.97
C LYS A 72 22.32 -13.88 7.14
N ARG A 73 22.02 -14.34 8.36
CA ARG A 73 20.64 -14.61 8.75
C ARG A 73 19.86 -13.30 8.74
N LEU A 74 18.85 -13.20 7.88
CA LEU A 74 18.03 -12.02 7.73
C LEU A 74 16.84 -12.05 8.70
N TYR A 75 16.45 -10.86 9.11
CA TYR A 75 15.25 -10.57 9.84
C TYR A 75 14.41 -9.57 9.01
N PHE A 76 13.10 -9.76 8.97
CA PHE A 76 12.19 -8.90 8.22
C PHE A 76 10.76 -8.96 8.74
N SER A 77 10.04 -7.86 8.61
CA SER A 77 8.59 -7.77 8.80
C SER A 77 7.89 -8.27 7.53
N SER A 78 6.79 -9.00 7.68
CA SER A 78 6.00 -9.44 6.52
C SER A 78 4.52 -9.19 6.75
N TYR A 79 3.82 -8.83 5.68
CA TYR A 79 2.41 -8.42 5.74
C TYR A 79 1.62 -9.15 4.67
N ASP A 80 0.43 -9.62 5.00
CA ASP A 80 -0.57 -10.10 4.05
C ASP A 80 -1.81 -9.20 4.09
N PHE A 81 -2.15 -8.59 2.96
CA PHE A 81 -3.33 -7.76 2.79
C PHE A 81 -4.44 -8.59 2.17
N ILE A 82 -5.44 -8.91 2.99
CA ILE A 82 -6.52 -9.83 2.63
C ILE A 82 -7.86 -9.11 2.69
N SER A 83 -8.79 -9.55 1.85
CA SER A 83 -10.17 -9.04 1.93
C SER A 83 -10.83 -9.46 3.24
N GLU A 84 -11.66 -8.59 3.83
CA GLU A 84 -12.49 -8.97 4.98
C GLU A 84 -13.35 -10.21 4.74
N LYS A 85 -13.78 -10.42 3.49
CA LYS A 85 -14.59 -11.59 3.09
C LYS A 85 -13.80 -12.90 3.12
N ASN A 86 -12.47 -12.83 3.24
CA ASN A 86 -11.60 -14.01 3.27
C ASN A 86 -11.35 -14.44 4.73
N ASP A 87 -12.01 -15.51 5.14
CA ASP A 87 -11.99 -16.04 6.50
C ASP A 87 -11.01 -17.18 6.74
N GLN A 88 -10.10 -17.46 5.81
CA GLN A 88 -9.09 -18.51 6.03
C GLN A 88 -7.89 -17.96 6.81
N PRO A 89 -7.75 -18.27 8.13
CA PRO A 89 -6.51 -18.00 8.84
C PRO A 89 -5.40 -18.90 8.28
N LEU A 90 -4.22 -18.31 8.01
CA LEU A 90 -3.03 -19.11 7.79
C LEU A 90 -2.64 -19.73 9.14
N LYS A 91 -2.71 -21.06 9.24
CA LYS A 91 -2.23 -21.80 10.40
C LYS A 91 -0.71 -21.92 10.34
N HIS A 92 -0.06 -21.39 11.37
CA HIS A 92 1.38 -21.51 11.67
C HIS A 92 2.33 -20.77 10.72
N LEU A 93 2.50 -19.47 10.96
CA LEU A 93 3.53 -18.66 10.33
C LEU A 93 4.82 -18.70 11.16
N LYS A 94 5.94 -19.14 10.56
CA LYS A 94 7.27 -19.19 11.20
C LYS A 94 7.88 -17.82 11.46
N ASN A 95 7.48 -16.80 10.71
CA ASN A 95 7.96 -15.43 10.94
C ASN A 95 7.16 -14.79 12.09
N PRO A 96 7.80 -14.49 13.24
CA PRO A 96 7.10 -13.92 14.40
C PRO A 96 6.53 -12.52 14.14
N ASN A 97 7.09 -11.74 13.22
CA ASN A 97 6.55 -10.40 12.86
C ASN A 97 5.90 -10.41 11.48
N HIS A 98 5.24 -11.54 11.21
CA HIS A 98 4.19 -11.56 10.21
C HIS A 98 2.92 -10.92 10.77
N LYS A 99 2.29 -10.03 9.99
CA LYS A 99 0.97 -9.46 10.29
C LYS A 99 0.00 -9.73 9.15
N ILE A 100 -1.20 -10.17 9.50
CA ILE A 100 -2.31 -10.27 8.54
C ILE A 100 -3.16 -9.02 8.73
N ILE A 101 -3.35 -8.29 7.64
CA ILE A 101 -4.12 -7.06 7.61
C ILE A 101 -5.40 -7.34 6.81
N LYS A 102 -6.52 -7.38 7.53
CA LYS A 102 -7.85 -7.46 6.91
C LYS A 102 -8.26 -6.03 6.53
N SER A 103 -8.67 -5.85 5.27
CA SER A 103 -9.06 -4.54 4.78
C SER A 103 -10.31 -4.62 3.91
N LYS A 104 -11.14 -3.58 4.06
CA LYS A 104 -12.28 -3.34 3.21
C LYS A 104 -11.82 -2.73 1.89
N TYR A 105 -11.98 -3.46 0.80
CA TYR A 105 -11.66 -2.96 -0.53
C TYR A 105 -12.80 -2.08 -1.04
N LYS A 106 -12.43 -1.01 -1.73
CA LYS A 106 -13.36 -0.06 -2.33
C LYS A 106 -13.62 -0.46 -3.78
N ASP A 107 -14.83 -0.17 -4.27
CA ASP A 107 -15.15 -0.34 -5.68
C ASP A 107 -14.56 0.83 -6.47
N LEU A 108 -13.38 0.59 -7.05
CA LEU A 108 -12.65 1.58 -7.83
C LEU A 108 -12.88 1.40 -9.33
N PHE A 109 -13.03 2.51 -10.02
CA PHE A 109 -13.10 2.60 -11.47
C PHE A 109 -11.97 3.47 -11.97
N ILE A 110 -11.41 3.14 -13.12
CA ILE A 110 -10.35 3.91 -13.75
C ILE A 110 -10.74 4.39 -15.13
N LYS A 111 -10.25 5.57 -15.49
CA LYS A 111 -10.42 6.18 -16.80
C LYS A 111 -9.10 6.77 -17.28
N GLU A 112 -8.72 6.46 -18.51
CA GLU A 112 -7.69 7.20 -19.23
C GLU A 112 -8.31 8.48 -19.79
N HIS A 113 -7.77 9.63 -19.41
CA HIS A 113 -8.16 10.96 -19.87
C HIS A 113 -7.24 11.44 -21.02
N SER A 114 -7.05 12.75 -21.14
CA SER A 114 -6.17 13.36 -22.14
C SER A 114 -4.73 12.85 -22.01
N CYS A 115 -4.13 12.62 -23.18
CA CYS A 115 -2.72 12.32 -23.31
C CYS A 115 -2.01 13.47 -24.00
N HIS A 116 -0.95 13.99 -23.39
CA HIS A 116 -0.10 15.01 -23.96
C HIS A 116 1.20 14.40 -24.47
N HIS A 117 1.62 14.84 -25.64
CA HIS A 117 2.92 14.45 -26.18
C HIS A 117 3.97 15.45 -25.69
N ILE A 118 4.86 14.99 -24.81
CA ILE A 118 5.95 15.80 -24.26
C ILE A 118 7.17 15.55 -25.13
N LYS A 119 7.60 16.57 -25.87
CA LYS A 119 8.81 16.53 -26.69
C LYS A 119 9.80 17.55 -26.17
N THR A 120 10.95 17.08 -25.72
CA THR A 120 12.15 17.88 -25.44
C THR A 120 13.23 17.54 -26.47
N ARG A 121 14.39 18.20 -26.41
CA ARG A 121 15.53 17.94 -27.32
C ARG A 121 16.01 16.48 -27.29
N TYR A 122 15.82 15.79 -26.16
CA TYR A 122 16.36 14.44 -25.93
C TYR A 122 15.29 13.38 -25.69
N ILE A 123 14.06 13.78 -25.34
CA ILE A 123 13.00 12.85 -24.90
C ILE A 123 11.71 13.18 -25.65
N SER A 124 11.13 12.15 -26.26
CA SER A 124 9.81 12.21 -26.87
C SER A 124 8.95 11.14 -26.20
N ARG A 125 8.00 11.55 -25.36
CA ARG A 125 7.11 10.59 -24.65
C ARG A 125 5.67 11.07 -24.60
N ARG A 126 4.75 10.12 -24.70
CA ARG A 126 3.32 10.34 -24.47
C ARG A 126 3.03 10.18 -22.97
N SER A 127 2.52 11.22 -22.34
CA SER A 127 2.08 11.20 -20.95
C SER A 127 0.56 11.28 -20.91
N CYS A 128 -0.10 10.32 -20.25
CA CYS A 128 -1.56 10.31 -20.11
C CYS A 128 -1.95 10.57 -18.67
N MET A 129 -3.06 11.27 -18.48
CA MET A 129 -3.70 11.41 -17.18
C MET A 129 -4.64 10.23 -16.94
N TYR A 130 -4.65 9.72 -15.71
CA TYR A 130 -5.51 8.63 -15.29
C TYR A 130 -6.34 9.09 -14.11
N ALA A 131 -7.66 8.99 -14.19
CA ALA A 131 -8.53 9.27 -13.05
C ALA A 131 -8.95 7.95 -12.40
N ILE A 132 -8.90 7.90 -11.07
CA ILE A 132 -9.49 6.83 -10.28
C ILE A 132 -10.68 7.34 -9.50
N CYS A 133 -11.79 6.63 -9.59
CA CYS A 133 -13.06 7.04 -9.03
C CYS A 133 -13.61 5.97 -8.10
N GLU A 134 -14.02 6.38 -6.91
CA GLU A 134 -14.70 5.52 -5.94
C GLU A 134 -16.21 5.60 -6.20
N LYS A 135 -16.86 4.45 -6.45
CA LYS A 135 -18.31 4.38 -6.58
C LYS A 135 -18.93 4.24 -5.19
N LYS A 136 -19.68 5.26 -4.74
CA LYS A 136 -20.38 5.23 -3.45
C LYS A 136 -21.86 4.85 -3.57
N ASN A 137 -22.48 5.08 -4.73
CA ASN A 137 -23.87 4.76 -5.11
C ASN A 137 -23.99 4.73 -6.66
N GLU A 138 -25.19 4.56 -7.23
CA GLU A 138 -25.39 4.54 -8.70
C GLU A 138 -24.90 5.82 -9.41
N ASP A 139 -24.95 6.98 -8.76
CA ASP A 139 -24.69 8.28 -9.39
C ASP A 139 -23.41 9.02 -8.94
N TYR A 140 -22.79 8.64 -7.82
CA TYR A 140 -21.65 9.37 -7.25
C TYR A 140 -20.32 8.64 -7.45
N MET A 141 -19.49 9.20 -8.34
CA MET A 141 -18.09 8.84 -8.54
C MET A 141 -17.19 9.98 -8.02
N LEU A 142 -16.59 9.81 -6.85
CA LEU A 142 -15.55 10.72 -6.38
C LEU A 142 -14.25 10.37 -7.08
N CYS A 143 -13.83 11.20 -8.03
CA CYS A 143 -12.66 10.99 -8.85
C CYS A 143 -11.45 11.77 -8.32
N SER A 144 -10.28 11.13 -8.37
CA SER A 144 -8.98 11.73 -8.09
C SER A 144 -8.02 11.37 -9.21
N ASP A 145 -7.02 12.23 -9.45
CA ASP A 145 -5.97 11.89 -10.41
C ASP A 145 -5.06 10.81 -9.81
N ALA A 146 -5.08 9.64 -10.44
CA ALA A 146 -4.35 8.45 -10.03
C ALA A 146 -2.84 8.63 -10.07
N ASN A 147 -2.33 9.61 -10.83
CA ASN A 147 -0.92 9.97 -10.83
C ASN A 147 -0.47 10.64 -9.53
N TYR A 148 -1.40 11.24 -8.78
CA TYR A 148 -1.14 11.94 -7.51
C TYR A 148 -1.70 11.22 -6.29
N SER A 149 -2.81 10.50 -6.42
CA SER A 149 -3.44 9.75 -5.32
C SER A 149 -2.77 8.39 -5.03
N GLY A 150 -1.77 8.01 -5.82
CA GLY A 150 -1.11 6.73 -5.72
C GLY A 150 -0.04 6.50 -6.78
N LYS A 151 0.20 5.23 -7.11
CA LYS A 151 1.18 4.80 -8.10
C LYS A 151 0.59 3.77 -9.05
N LEU A 152 0.68 4.05 -10.34
CA LEU A 152 0.30 3.16 -11.43
C LEU A 152 1.52 2.38 -11.93
N ILE A 153 1.41 1.06 -11.99
CA ILE A 153 2.48 0.17 -12.44
C ILE A 153 1.98 -0.67 -13.60
N PHE A 154 2.40 -0.27 -14.80
CA PHE A 154 2.04 -0.92 -16.04
C PHE A 154 2.63 -2.33 -16.13
N LEU A 155 1.80 -3.29 -16.50
CA LEU A 155 2.16 -4.71 -16.59
C LEU A 155 2.63 -5.09 -17.98
N ASP A 156 2.18 -4.41 -19.03
CA ASP A 156 2.63 -4.58 -20.41
C ASP A 156 2.91 -3.21 -21.04
N ASP A 157 4.10 -3.04 -21.61
CA ASP A 157 4.56 -1.77 -22.19
C ASP A 157 4.21 -1.64 -23.68
N TYR A 158 3.86 -2.75 -24.35
CA TYR A 158 3.84 -2.81 -25.82
C TYR A 158 2.44 -2.63 -26.46
N ASN A 159 1.35 -2.87 -25.71
CA ASN A 159 0.00 -2.80 -26.27
C ASN A 159 -0.70 -1.51 -25.84
N LEU A 160 -0.83 -0.57 -26.78
CA LEU A 160 -1.47 0.73 -26.55
C LEU A 160 -2.99 0.64 -26.41
N ILE A 161 -3.60 -0.46 -26.87
CA ILE A 161 -5.06 -0.63 -26.94
C ILE A 161 -5.61 -1.17 -25.61
N ASN A 162 -4.94 -2.17 -25.02
CA ASN A 162 -5.33 -2.76 -23.74
C ASN A 162 -4.20 -2.55 -22.72
N ARG A 163 -4.39 -1.59 -21.83
CA ARG A 163 -3.42 -1.26 -20.79
C ARG A 163 -3.82 -1.91 -19.48
N LYS A 164 -2.95 -2.80 -19.00
CA LYS A 164 -3.07 -3.44 -17.68
C LYS A 164 -2.09 -2.80 -16.73
N PHE A 165 -2.55 -2.42 -15.55
CA PHE A 165 -1.66 -1.90 -14.51
C PHE A 165 -2.17 -2.27 -13.12
N ILE A 166 -1.25 -2.25 -12.17
CA ILE A 166 -1.55 -2.31 -10.75
C ILE A 166 -1.57 -0.87 -10.23
N TYR A 167 -2.69 -0.47 -9.64
CA TYR A 167 -2.80 0.75 -8.88
C TYR A 167 -2.53 0.48 -7.40
N LEU A 168 -1.56 1.21 -6.84
CA LEU A 168 -1.31 1.28 -5.41
C LEU A 168 -1.74 2.66 -4.88
N PRO A 169 -2.71 2.74 -3.96
CA PRO A 169 -3.01 3.98 -3.26
C PRO A 169 -1.80 4.54 -2.51
N GLU A 170 -1.78 5.85 -2.25
CA GLU A 170 -0.70 6.53 -1.52
C GLU A 170 -0.35 5.86 -0.18
N GLY A 171 -1.34 5.31 0.54
CA GLY A 171 -1.12 4.55 1.79
C GLY A 171 -0.13 3.39 1.64
N CYS A 172 -0.11 2.71 0.49
CA CYS A 172 0.86 1.65 0.19
C CYS A 172 2.31 2.14 0.09
N LEU A 173 2.49 3.44 -0.15
CA LEU A 173 3.80 4.06 -0.40
C LEU A 173 4.41 4.65 0.88
N LYS A 174 3.60 4.83 1.94
CA LYS A 174 4.05 5.36 3.22
C LYS A 174 4.83 4.30 4.00
N ILE A 175 5.77 4.77 4.83
CA ILE A 175 6.66 3.97 5.68
C ILE A 175 6.26 4.27 7.13
N ASP A 176 5.00 4.07 7.47
CA ASP A 176 4.45 4.35 8.79
C ASP A 176 3.89 3.09 9.45
N SER A 177 3.62 3.20 10.76
CA SER A 177 3.20 2.11 11.64
C SER A 177 1.84 1.50 11.28
N ASN A 178 1.01 2.22 10.51
CA ASN A 178 -0.29 1.79 10.01
C ASN A 178 -0.22 1.40 8.53
N PHE A 179 0.75 0.54 8.19
CA PHE A 179 1.01 0.11 6.82
C PHE A 179 -0.21 -0.64 6.24
N ALA A 180 -1.10 0.09 5.59
CA ALA A 180 -2.31 -0.40 4.94
C ALA A 180 -2.16 -0.31 3.41
N CYS A 181 -2.28 -1.44 2.70
CA CYS A 181 -2.10 -1.45 1.25
C CYS A 181 -3.14 -2.30 0.52
N ASN A 182 -4.22 -1.64 0.11
CA ASN A 182 -5.24 -2.23 -0.74
C ASN A 182 -4.83 -2.04 -2.21
N ALA A 183 -4.26 -3.06 -2.82
CA ALA A 183 -3.85 -3.01 -4.22
C ALA A 183 -5.01 -3.35 -5.16
N TYR A 184 -5.03 -2.67 -6.30
CA TYR A 184 -6.05 -2.84 -7.32
C TYR A 184 -5.41 -3.17 -8.67
N PHE A 185 -5.98 -4.14 -9.38
CA PHE A 185 -5.62 -4.47 -10.75
C PHE A 185 -6.66 -3.85 -11.68
N CYS A 186 -6.22 -3.06 -12.65
CA CYS A 186 -7.11 -2.41 -13.59
C CYS A 186 -6.71 -2.69 -15.04
N GLU A 187 -7.71 -2.79 -15.90
CA GLU A 187 -7.55 -2.97 -17.35
C GLU A 187 -8.37 -1.91 -18.09
N ILE A 188 -7.71 -1.14 -18.95
CA ILE A 188 -8.34 -0.13 -19.80
C ILE A 188 -8.27 -0.58 -21.24
N ASN A 189 -9.44 -0.63 -21.91
CA ASN A 189 -9.56 -1.04 -23.31
C ASN A 189 -10.02 0.10 -24.24
N ALA A 190 -10.37 1.26 -23.68
CA ALA A 190 -10.77 2.43 -24.45
C ALA A 190 -10.46 3.72 -23.68
N LYS A 191 -10.25 4.80 -24.42
CA LYS A 191 -10.14 6.14 -23.83
C LYS A 191 -11.48 6.68 -23.40
N ASP A 192 -11.43 7.58 -22.43
CA ASP A 192 -12.54 8.34 -21.90
C ASP A 192 -13.72 7.52 -21.31
N LYS A 193 -13.54 6.20 -21.16
CA LYS A 193 -14.48 5.29 -20.54
C LYS A 193 -13.97 4.83 -19.18
N PHE A 194 -14.91 4.59 -18.26
CA PHE A 194 -14.63 4.02 -16.95
C PHE A 194 -14.59 2.49 -17.04
N PHE A 195 -13.58 1.90 -16.41
CA PHE A 195 -13.41 0.45 -16.29
C PHE A 195 -13.29 0.09 -14.81
N PRO A 196 -13.97 -0.97 -14.34
CA PRO A 196 -13.81 -1.43 -12.96
C PRO A 196 -12.40 -1.99 -12.73
N CYS A 197 -11.89 -1.80 -11.52
CA CYS A 197 -10.67 -2.42 -11.05
C CYS A 197 -10.99 -3.60 -10.13
N ASP A 198 -10.28 -4.70 -10.31
CA ASP A 198 -10.35 -5.86 -9.43
C ASP A 198 -9.48 -5.62 -8.19
N HIS A 199 -10.01 -5.95 -7.01
CA HIS A 199 -9.17 -6.06 -5.82
C HIS A 199 -8.18 -7.23 -5.98
N LYS A 200 -6.94 -7.03 -5.56
CA LYS A 200 -5.94 -8.11 -5.51
C LYS A 200 -5.30 -8.13 -4.13
N GLU A 201 -5.39 -9.29 -3.49
CA GLU A 201 -4.60 -9.56 -2.30
C GLU A 201 -3.11 -9.49 -2.66
N ILE A 202 -2.35 -8.85 -1.79
CA ILE A 202 -0.91 -8.70 -1.95
C ILE A 202 -0.22 -8.96 -0.62
N SER A 203 1.07 -9.25 -0.72
CA SER A 203 1.95 -9.41 0.42
C SER A 203 3.05 -8.39 0.31
N ALA A 204 3.59 -8.00 1.45
CA ALA A 204 4.71 -7.08 1.53
C ALA A 204 5.79 -7.60 2.45
N ILE A 205 7.02 -7.21 2.14
CA ILE A 205 8.17 -7.31 3.04
C ILE A 205 8.68 -5.91 3.35
N LYS A 206 9.03 -5.69 4.62
CA LYS A 206 9.63 -4.46 5.14
C LYS A 206 10.70 -4.80 6.19
N ASP A 207 11.49 -3.80 6.54
CA ASP A 207 12.49 -3.81 7.60
C ASP A 207 13.54 -4.93 7.46
N VAL A 208 13.99 -5.23 6.23
CA VAL A 208 15.05 -6.22 6.00
C VAL A 208 16.37 -5.78 6.63
N MET A 209 16.85 -6.54 7.61
CA MET A 209 18.10 -6.28 8.32
C MET A 209 18.78 -7.59 8.78
N PRO A 210 20.09 -7.57 9.08
CA PRO A 210 20.78 -8.74 9.63
C PRO A 210 20.37 -9.00 11.08
N TYR A 211 20.19 -10.27 11.46
CA TYR A 211 19.73 -10.71 12.77
C TYR A 211 20.56 -10.14 13.94
N ALA A 212 21.88 -9.99 13.76
CA ALA A 212 22.78 -9.45 14.79
C ALA A 212 22.45 -8.00 15.20
N ARG A 213 21.79 -7.20 14.35
CA ARG A 213 21.33 -5.84 14.70
C ARG A 213 20.01 -5.83 15.46
N ARG A 214 19.30 -6.96 15.55
CA ARG A 214 17.98 -7.05 16.18
C ARG A 214 18.06 -7.21 17.70
N SER A 215 19.21 -7.52 18.29
CA SER A 215 19.33 -7.57 19.77
C SER A 215 18.94 -6.24 20.44
N GLU A 216 18.86 -5.14 19.68
CA GLU A 216 18.42 -3.82 20.14
C GLU A 216 16.92 -3.52 19.89
N VAL A 217 16.18 -4.36 19.14
CA VAL A 217 14.79 -4.10 18.73
C VAL A 217 13.87 -5.27 19.10
N MET A 218 12.94 -5.03 20.03
CA MET A 218 12.05 -6.06 20.59
C MET A 218 11.21 -6.77 19.51
N PRO A 219 10.97 -8.08 19.65
CA PRO A 219 10.02 -8.81 18.81
C PRO A 219 8.60 -8.32 19.04
N ILE A 220 7.92 -7.88 17.97
CA ILE A 220 6.48 -7.62 17.98
C ILE A 220 5.80 -8.95 17.69
N GLU A 221 4.97 -9.42 18.63
CA GLU A 221 4.17 -10.64 18.46
C GLU A 221 3.25 -10.58 17.24
N GLN A 222 2.85 -11.75 16.76
CA GLN A 222 1.93 -11.91 15.64
C GLN A 222 0.62 -11.19 15.94
N GLN A 223 0.25 -10.25 15.09
CA GLN A 223 -0.96 -9.44 15.25
C GLN A 223 -1.78 -9.51 13.97
N ILE A 224 -3.05 -9.90 14.13
CA ILE A 224 -4.07 -9.65 13.11
C ILE A 224 -4.53 -8.21 13.34
N VAL A 225 -4.34 -7.35 12.35
CA VAL A 225 -4.73 -5.95 12.42
C VAL A 225 -5.96 -5.75 11.53
N HIS A 226 -7.03 -5.25 12.12
CA HIS A 226 -8.21 -4.82 11.39
C HIS A 226 -8.07 -3.34 11.08
N HIS A 227 -8.05 -2.98 9.80
CA HIS A 227 -8.21 -1.59 9.40
C HIS A 227 -9.68 -1.34 9.10
N GLU A 228 -10.40 -0.87 10.12
CA GLU A 228 -11.65 -0.16 9.87
C GLU A 228 -11.29 1.15 9.17
N ASP A 229 -11.86 1.37 7.98
CA ASP A 229 -11.79 2.64 7.29
C ASP A 229 -12.34 3.74 8.20
N ASN A 230 -11.43 4.46 8.85
CA ASN A 230 -11.56 5.82 9.36
C ASN A 230 -12.91 6.15 10.00
N LEU A 231 -12.94 6.27 11.33
CA LEU A 231 -13.73 7.35 11.94
C LEU A 231 -13.43 8.61 11.12
N SER A 232 -14.43 9.13 10.41
CA SER A 232 -14.24 10.24 9.49
C SER A 232 -13.51 11.37 10.22
N ALA A 233 -12.65 12.13 9.52
CA ALA A 233 -11.99 13.29 10.13
C ALA A 233 -13.01 14.22 10.82
N SER A 234 -14.24 14.25 10.30
CA SER A 234 -15.41 14.88 10.92
C SER A 234 -15.83 14.23 12.24
N ALA A 235 -15.92 12.89 12.34
CA ALA A 235 -16.23 12.19 13.59
C ALA A 235 -15.14 12.38 14.66
N LEU A 236 -13.86 12.28 14.28
CA LEU A 236 -12.73 12.54 15.18
C LEU A 236 -12.75 14.00 15.67
N SER A 237 -12.97 14.96 14.77
CA SER A 237 -13.09 16.37 15.14
C SER A 237 -14.30 16.64 16.04
N ALA A 238 -15.44 15.97 15.81
CA ALA A 238 -16.63 16.10 16.63
C ALA A 238 -16.42 15.51 18.03
N MET A 239 -15.77 14.34 18.14
CA MET A 239 -15.45 13.72 19.42
C MET A 239 -14.49 14.58 20.27
N THR A 240 -13.57 15.32 19.65
CA THR A 240 -12.64 16.20 20.39
C THR A 240 -13.17 17.61 20.63
N LEU A 241 -13.90 18.20 19.68
CA LEU A 241 -14.34 19.61 19.77
C LEU A 241 -15.64 19.78 20.56
N MET A 242 -16.57 18.82 20.50
CA MET A 242 -17.85 18.91 21.23
C MET A 242 -17.68 19.05 22.74
N PRO A 243 -16.85 18.24 23.44
CA PRO A 243 -16.63 18.44 24.87
C PRO A 243 -15.94 19.77 25.17
N PHE A 244 -15.05 20.24 24.30
CA PHE A 244 -14.36 21.53 24.47
C PHE A 244 -15.32 22.72 24.35
N LEU A 245 -16.24 22.68 23.38
CA LEU A 245 -17.28 23.71 23.20
C LEU A 245 -18.24 23.76 24.39
N ILE A 246 -18.62 22.61 24.94
CA ILE A 246 -19.47 22.55 26.13
C ILE A 246 -18.77 23.24 27.32
N ILE A 247 -17.51 22.90 27.59
CA ILE A 247 -16.72 23.53 28.67
C ILE A 247 -16.56 25.03 28.42
N PHE A 248 -16.31 25.44 27.18
CA PHE A 248 -16.15 26.84 26.80
C PHE A 248 -17.42 27.66 27.06
N VAL A 249 -18.60 27.11 26.76
CA VAL A 249 -19.90 27.75 27.07
C VAL A 249 -20.10 27.88 28.57
N PHE A 250 -19.82 26.83 29.36
CA PHE A 250 -19.92 26.91 30.82
C PHE A 250 -18.97 27.96 31.41
N PHE A 251 -17.74 28.03 30.90
CA PHE A 251 -16.74 29.01 31.35
C PHE A 251 -17.20 30.44 31.05
N TRP A 252 -17.73 30.71 29.85
CA TRP A 252 -18.28 32.01 29.50
C TRP A 252 -19.53 32.38 30.29
N CYS A 253 -20.44 31.43 30.52
CA CYS A 253 -21.60 31.65 31.39
C CYS A 253 -21.18 31.97 32.83
N TYR A 254 -20.16 31.29 33.35
CA TYR A 254 -19.60 31.56 34.67
C TYR A 254 -18.98 32.95 34.77
N ILE A 255 -18.12 33.30 33.81
CA ILE A 255 -17.50 34.64 33.69
C ILE A 255 -18.58 35.72 33.59
N TYR A 256 -19.58 35.54 32.72
CA TYR A 256 -20.67 36.48 32.55
C TYR A 256 -21.47 36.68 33.84
N LYS A 257 -21.77 35.59 34.56
CA LYS A 257 -22.46 35.66 35.86
C LYS A 257 -21.61 36.40 36.91
N TYR A 258 -20.30 36.17 36.93
CA TYR A 258 -19.38 36.87 37.83
C TYR A 258 -19.33 38.37 37.54
N PHE A 259 -19.17 38.77 36.27
CA PHE A 259 -19.18 40.19 35.87
C PHE A 259 -20.53 40.87 36.13
N LYS A 260 -21.65 40.21 35.84
CA LYS A 260 -23.00 40.72 36.14
C LYS A 260 -23.20 40.94 37.64
N LYS A 261 -22.70 40.03 38.49
CA LYS A 261 -22.77 40.17 39.96
C LYS A 261 -21.88 41.30 40.48
N ARG A 262 -20.70 41.51 39.90
CA ARG A 262 -19.80 42.63 40.22
C ARG A 262 -20.35 43.99 39.79
N ARG A 263 -21.07 44.07 38.66
CA ARG A 263 -21.76 45.29 38.20
C ARG A 263 -22.92 45.69 39.11
N ARG A 264 -23.72 44.73 39.60
CA ARG A 264 -24.84 45.01 40.53
C ARG A 264 -24.39 45.50 41.92
N ARG A 265 -23.19 45.14 42.38
CA ARG A 265 -22.61 45.63 43.64
C ARG A 265 -22.02 47.05 43.56
N LYS A 266 -21.89 47.63 42.37
CA LYS A 266 -21.42 49.01 42.17
C LYS A 266 -22.55 50.02 42.00
N ILE A 267 -23.82 49.57 42.02
CA ILE A 267 -25.02 50.40 41.82
C ILE A 267 -25.83 50.54 43.14
N TYR A 268 -25.32 50.02 44.26
CA TYR A 268 -25.82 50.29 45.61
C TYR A 268 -24.73 50.99 46.41
#